data_AF-A0A2V7GLA4-F1
#
_entry.id   AF-A0A2V7GLA4-F1
#
_cell.length_a   1.000
_cell.length_b   1.000
_cell.length_c   1.000
_cell.angle_alpha   90.00
_cell.angle_beta   90.00
_cell.angle_gamma   90.00
#
_symmetry.space_group_name_H-M   'P 1'
#
loop_
_entity.id
_entity.type
_entity.pdbx_description
1 polymer ?
#
loop_
_entity_poly.entity_id
_entity_poly.type
_entity_poly.pdbx_seq_one_letter_code
_entity_poly.pdbx_strand_id
1 'polypeptide(L)'
;YLLLEMRSADTPAENVGPLAALLYGTSVLFCLPTSLAEGAPGYGTLGLPESKVRELADAAGFASVRRLPIENPFNVLYEVKP
;
A
#
# COMPACT_ATOMS: atom_id res chain seq x y z
N TYR A 1 5.30 -7.27 -14.24
CA TYR A 1 3.98 -6.89 -13.70
C TYR A 1 4.00 -5.42 -13.30
N LEU A 2 2.84 -4.77 -13.29
CA LEU A 2 2.66 -3.42 -12.76
C LEU A 2 1.80 -3.52 -11.50
N LEU A 3 2.24 -2.88 -10.42
CA LEU A 3 1.54 -2.81 -9.14
C LEU A 3 1.32 -1.33 -8.80
N LEU A 4 0.06 -0.92 -8.73
CA LEU A 4 -0.34 0.42 -8.32
C LEU A 4 -0.82 0.36 -6.88
N GLU A 5 -0.18 1.10 -6.00
CA GLU A 5 -0.50 1.13 -4.57
C GLU A 5 -0.65 2.57 -4.07
N MET A 6 -1.40 2.76 -2.99
CA MET A 6 -1.53 4.02 -2.28
C MET A 6 -0.18 4.46 -1.70
N ARG A 7 0.15 5.73 -1.90
CA ARG A 7 1.30 6.37 -1.30
C ARG A 7 1.11 6.41 0.21
N SER A 8 1.91 5.62 0.91
CA SER A 8 1.97 5.59 2.37
C SER A 8 3.42 5.61 2.84
N ALA A 9 3.67 6.25 3.98
CA ALA A 9 4.94 6.23 4.68
C ALA A 9 5.10 4.94 5.49
N ASP A 10 6.34 4.48 5.62
CA ASP A 10 6.69 3.31 6.44
C ASP A 10 6.31 3.50 7.90
N THR A 11 6.44 4.72 8.45
CA THR A 11 5.92 5.04 9.78
C THR A 11 4.49 5.56 9.64
N PRO A 12 3.47 4.91 10.25
CA PRO A 12 2.08 5.33 10.11
C PRO A 12 1.80 6.77 10.53
N ALA A 13 2.54 7.28 11.53
CA ALA A 13 2.42 8.63 12.05
C ALA A 13 2.92 9.73 11.07
N GLU A 14 3.70 9.36 10.06
CA GLU A 14 4.16 10.29 9.02
C GLU A 14 3.10 10.51 7.94
N ASN A 15 2.07 9.66 7.88
CA ASN A 15 0.90 9.87 7.04
C ASN A 15 0.01 10.96 7.67
N VAL A 16 0.24 12.22 7.29
CA VAL A 16 -0.41 13.39 7.88
C VAL A 16 -1.26 14.18 6.87
N GLY A 17 -2.10 15.07 7.39
CA GLY A 17 -2.91 16.00 6.61
C GLY A 17 -4.28 15.47 6.21
N PRO A 18 -5.09 16.29 5.51
CA PRO A 18 -6.49 15.97 5.20
C PRO A 18 -6.65 14.70 4.35
N LEU A 19 -5.69 14.46 3.45
CA LEU A 19 -5.72 13.26 2.61
C LEU A 19 -5.49 11.99 3.44
N ALA A 20 -4.52 12.00 4.36
CA ALA A 20 -4.28 10.86 5.24
C ALA A 20 -5.52 10.57 6.11
N ALA A 21 -6.17 11.61 6.65
CA ALA A 21 -7.41 11.45 7.40
C ALA A 21 -8.53 10.81 6.57
N LEU A 22 -8.70 11.25 5.31
CA LEU A 22 -9.67 10.65 4.39
C LEU A 22 -9.37 9.18 4.07
N LEU A 23 -8.11 8.86 3.78
CA LEU A 23 -7.71 7.50 3.39
C LEU A 23 -7.75 6.53 4.59
N TYR A 24 -7.31 6.95 5.78
CA TYR A 24 -7.50 6.15 7.00
C TYR A 24 -8.98 6.01 7.36
N GLY A 25 -9.78 7.07 7.22
CA GLY A 25 -11.23 7.00 7.43
C GLY A 25 -11.88 5.98 6.51
N THR A 26 -11.57 6.04 5.21
CA THR A 26 -12.05 5.06 4.22
C THR A 26 -11.56 3.65 4.54
N SER A 27 -10.31 3.51 4.95
CA SER A 27 -9.73 2.23 5.36
C SER A 27 -10.52 1.59 6.49
N VAL A 28 -10.70 2.31 7.60
CA VAL A 28 -11.37 1.83 8.82
C VAL A 28 -12.85 1.56 8.57
N LEU A 29 -13.51 2.38 7.75
CA LEU A 29 -14.94 2.26 7.48
C LEU A 29 -15.29 1.22 6.40
N PHE A 30 -14.31 0.77 5.60
CA PHE A 30 -14.60 -0.13 4.47
C PHE A 30 -13.53 -1.21 4.23
N CYS A 31 -12.34 -0.84 3.76
CA CYS A 31 -11.34 -1.81 3.26
C CYS A 31 -10.85 -2.77 4.34
N LEU A 32 -10.51 -2.24 5.52
CA LEU A 32 -10.01 -3.00 6.65
C LEU A 32 -11.02 -4.02 7.17
N PRO A 33 -12.26 -3.62 7.57
CA PRO A 33 -13.23 -4.59 8.07
C PRO A 33 -13.64 -5.62 7.01
N THR A 34 -13.73 -5.24 5.74
CA THR A 34 -14.05 -6.18 4.65
C THR A 34 -12.95 -7.24 4.49
N SER A 35 -11.68 -6.83 4.48
CA SER A 35 -10.56 -7.79 4.40
C SER A 35 -10.52 -8.72 5.60
N LEU A 36 -10.75 -8.22 6.82
CA LEU A 36 -10.74 -9.03 8.03
C LEU A 36 -11.91 -10.01 8.08
N ALA A 37 -13.09 -9.62 7.58
CA ALA A 37 -14.27 -10.50 7.51
C ALA A 37 -14.02 -11.75 6.63
N GLU A 38 -13.20 -11.61 5.58
CA GLU A 38 -12.79 -12.71 4.70
C GLU A 38 -11.53 -13.46 5.21
N GLY A 39 -11.05 -13.17 6.43
CA GLY A 39 -9.87 -13.79 7.02
C GLY A 39 -8.54 -13.38 6.38
N ALA A 40 -8.52 -12.31 5.58
CA ALA A 40 -7.32 -11.76 4.98
C ALA A 40 -6.60 -10.78 5.96
N PRO A 41 -5.32 -10.42 5.70
CA PRO A 41 -4.48 -9.72 6.68
C PRO A 41 -4.94 -8.33 7.13
N GLY A 42 -5.88 -7.68 6.42
CA GLY A 42 -6.38 -6.37 6.81
C GLY A 42 -5.33 -5.26 6.71
N TYR A 43 -4.59 -5.16 5.61
CA TYR A 43 -3.61 -4.07 5.43
C TYR A 43 -4.28 -2.68 5.37
N GLY A 44 -5.54 -2.61 4.92
CA GLY A 44 -6.23 -1.32 4.77
C GLY A 44 -5.62 -0.46 3.65
N THR A 45 -6.02 0.81 3.60
CA THR A 45 -5.68 1.71 2.47
C THR A 45 -4.25 2.24 2.52
N LEU A 46 -3.65 2.40 3.71
CA LEU A 46 -2.29 2.95 3.88
C LEU A 46 -1.34 1.96 4.58
N GLY A 47 -1.66 0.66 4.59
CA GLY A 47 -0.85 -0.36 5.27
C GLY A 47 0.14 -1.10 4.38
N LEU A 48 0.32 -0.66 3.12
CA LEU A 48 1.30 -1.20 2.19
C LEU A 48 2.32 -0.13 1.78
N PRO A 49 3.15 0.36 2.72
CA PRO A 49 4.26 1.23 2.36
C PRO A 49 5.30 0.45 1.53
N GLU A 50 6.26 1.16 0.93
CA GLU A 50 7.21 0.55 0.00
C GLU A 50 7.98 -0.63 0.60
N SER A 51 8.37 -0.56 1.88
CA SER A 51 9.03 -1.69 2.56
C SER A 51 8.14 -2.95 2.57
N LYS A 52 6.84 -2.80 2.85
CA LYS A 52 5.89 -3.91 2.90
C LYS A 52 5.58 -4.45 1.50
N VAL A 53 5.47 -3.58 0.49
CA VAL A 53 5.34 -4.00 -0.91
C VAL A 53 6.52 -4.88 -1.32
N ARG A 54 7.75 -4.48 -0.95
CA ARG A 54 8.97 -5.25 -1.24
C ARG A 54 8.98 -6.59 -0.52
N GLU A 55 8.65 -6.61 0.76
CA GLU A 55 8.54 -7.84 1.57
C GLU A 55 7.53 -8.83 0.98
N LEU A 56 6.34 -8.37 0.60
CA LEU A 56 5.30 -9.22 0.02
C LEU A 56 5.66 -9.71 -1.38
N ALA A 57 6.31 -8.87 -2.19
CA ALA A 57 6.78 -9.27 -3.51
C ALA A 57 7.87 -10.35 -3.42
N ASP A 58 8.82 -10.18 -2.49
CA ASP A 58 9.86 -11.18 -2.22
C ASP A 58 9.24 -12.51 -1.75
N ALA A 59 8.31 -12.46 -0.79
CA ALA A 59 7.58 -13.63 -0.32
C ALA A 59 6.75 -14.32 -1.43
N ALA A 60 6.30 -13.57 -2.43
CA ALA A 60 5.59 -14.10 -3.61
C ALA A 60 6.54 -14.65 -4.69
N GLY A 61 7.86 -14.57 -4.52
CA GLY A 61 8.87 -15.10 -5.44
C GLY A 61 9.27 -14.15 -6.58
N PHE A 62 9.02 -12.85 -6.45
CA PHE A 62 9.51 -11.86 -7.41
C PHE A 62 10.94 -11.43 -7.08
N ALA A 63 11.87 -11.47 -8.04
CA ALA A 63 13.25 -11.04 -7.82
C ALA A 63 13.44 -9.53 -7.69
N SER A 64 12.50 -8.69 -8.19
CA SER A 64 12.67 -7.24 -8.05
C SER A 64 11.38 -6.44 -8.03
N VAL A 65 11.43 -5.36 -7.23
CA VAL A 65 10.43 -4.27 -7.17
C VAL A 65 11.14 -2.96 -7.45
N ARG A 66 10.65 -2.20 -8.42
CA ARG A 66 11.19 -0.89 -8.79
C ARG A 66 10.06 0.13 -8.87
N ARG A 67 10.15 1.18 -8.06
CA ARG A 67 9.27 2.35 -8.18
C ARG A 67 9.50 3.03 -9.53
N LEU A 68 8.44 3.28 -10.28
CA LEU A 68 8.49 4.04 -11.52
C LEU A 68 8.47 5.54 -11.21
N PRO A 69 9.19 6.36 -11.99
CA PRO A 69 9.31 7.80 -11.77
C PRO A 69 8.05 8.55 -12.25
N ILE A 70 6.89 8.16 -11.73
CA ILE A 70 5.60 8.80 -11.98
C ILE A 70 5.18 9.47 -10.68
N GLU A 71 4.95 10.78 -10.75
CA GLU A 71 4.49 11.55 -9.61
C GLU A 71 2.96 11.55 -9.57
N ASN A 72 2.41 11.04 -8.47
CA ASN A 72 0.99 11.09 -8.17
C ASN A 72 0.81 11.29 -6.66
N PRO A 73 -0.10 12.19 -6.23
CA PRO A 73 -0.28 12.49 -4.82
C PRO A 73 -0.93 11.33 -4.04
N PHE A 74 -1.70 10.47 -4.71
CA PHE A 74 -2.40 9.35 -4.11
C PHE A 74 -1.65 8.03 -4.23
N ASN A 75 -0.97 7.80 -5.36
CA ASN A 75 -0.45 6.48 -5.69
C ASN A 75 1.05 6.48 -5.98
N VAL A 76 1.63 5.29 -5.88
CA VAL A 76 2.95 4.93 -6.37
C VAL A 76 2.78 3.75 -7.32
N LEU A 77 3.40 3.84 -8.51
CA LEU A 77 3.42 2.74 -9.47
C LEU A 77 4.75 2.01 -9.37
N TYR A 78 4.70 0.69 -9.22
CA TYR A 78 5.84 -0.20 -9.17
C TYR A 78 5.87 -1.12 -10.38
N GLU A 79 7.05 -1.33 -10.93
CA GLU A 79 7.37 -2.47 -11.79
C GLU A 79 7.84 -3.62 -10.89
N VAL A 80 7.20 -4.78 -11.04
CA VAL A 80 7.55 -6.01 -10.30
C VAL A 80 7.91 -7.10 -11.30
N LYS A 81 9.07 -7.75 -11.15
CA LYS A 81 9.60 -8.77 -12.09
C LYS A 81 9.90 -10.08 -11.36
N PRO A 82 9.70 -11.24 -12.04
CA PRO A 82 10.20 -12.52 -11.56
C PRO A 82 11.70 -12.50 -11.30
#